data_AF-A0A8G1VPC2-F1
#
_entry.id   AF-A0A8G1VPC2-F1
#
_cell.length_a   1.000
_cell.length_b   1.000
_cell.length_c   1.000
_cell.angle_alpha   90.00
_cell.angle_beta   90.00
_cell.angle_gamma   90.00
#
_symmetry.space_group_name_H-M   'P 1'
#
loop_
_entity.id
_entity.type
_entity.pdbx_description
1 polymer ?
#
loop_
_entity_poly.entity_id
_entity_poly.type
_entity_poly.pdbx_seq_one_letter_code
_entity_poly.pdbx_strand_id
1 'polypeptide(L)'
;MLLTLRAILDLKNQRDKLHQYQKRITVLTDRETEIAKQCLARNDRKRALLALRRKKYQESLLDKTDKQLEQLEQLTGQIEFALVQKDVLFGLQQGTKVLQTINKEMGGLEGVQKLMGETEEARAYQEVSFYCQWLFEKVILDWMLTSW
;
A
#
# COMPACT_ATOMS: atom_id res chain seq x y z
N MET A 1 -0.25 14.62 5.79
CA MET A 1 -1.63 14.35 5.31
C MET A 1 -2.21 15.59 4.61
N LEU A 2 -2.00 16.81 5.11
CA LEU A 2 -2.41 18.04 4.40
C LEU A 2 -1.62 18.33 3.12
N LEU A 3 -0.31 18.03 3.09
CA LEU A 3 0.53 18.24 1.90
C LEU A 3 0.12 17.36 0.70
N THR A 4 -0.35 16.13 0.95
CA THR A 4 -0.75 15.19 -0.10
C THR A 4 -2.10 15.57 -0.72
N LEU A 5 -3.06 16.05 0.07
CA LEU A 5 -4.35 16.54 -0.42
C LEU A 5 -4.22 17.79 -1.29
N ARG A 6 -3.31 18.70 -0.92
CA ARG A 6 -3.00 19.90 -1.71
C ARG A 6 -2.38 19.52 -3.07
N ALA A 7 -1.39 18.62 -3.06
CA ALA A 7 -0.76 18.12 -4.29
C ALA A 7 -1.77 17.45 -5.24
N ILE A 8 -2.67 16.60 -4.72
CA ILE A 8 -3.72 15.96 -5.52
C ILE A 8 -4.68 17.00 -6.12
N LEU A 9 -5.05 18.02 -5.36
CA LEU A 9 -5.92 19.10 -5.85
C LEU A 9 -5.24 19.89 -6.98
N ASP A 10 -3.95 20.20 -6.83
CA ASP A 10 -3.20 20.95 -7.84
C ASP A 10 -3.04 20.13 -9.14
N LEU A 11 -2.80 18.83 -9.05
CA LEU A 11 -2.77 17.93 -10.20
C LEU A 11 -4.12 17.85 -10.92
N LYS A 12 -5.23 17.76 -10.17
CA LYS A 12 -6.59 17.78 -10.74
C LYS A 12 -6.89 19.10 -11.46
N ASN A 13 -6.51 20.23 -10.85
CA ASN A 13 -6.66 21.55 -11.46
C ASN A 13 -5.84 21.69 -12.76
N GLN A 14 -4.63 21.13 -12.80
CA GLN A 14 -3.79 21.12 -13.99
C GLN A 14 -4.41 20.28 -15.11
N ARG A 15 -4.86 19.06 -14.79
CA ARG A 15 -5.55 18.16 -15.74
C ARG A 15 -6.78 18.84 -16.34
N ASP A 16 -7.62 19.46 -15.52
CA ASP A 16 -8.84 20.10 -15.99
C ASP A 16 -8.54 21.30 -16.92
N LYS A 17 -7.47 22.06 -16.65
CA LYS A 17 -6.98 23.10 -17.56
C LYS A 17 -6.50 22.52 -18.89
N LEU A 18 -5.72 21.44 -18.88
CA LEU A 18 -5.24 20.79 -20.11
C LEU A 18 -6.40 20.29 -20.96
N HIS A 19 -7.44 19.70 -20.36
CA HIS A 19 -8.65 19.31 -21.11
C HIS A 19 -9.39 20.51 -21.72
N GLN A 20 -9.47 21.64 -21.01
CA GLN A 20 -10.05 22.87 -21.58
C GLN A 20 -9.23 23.38 -22.77
N TYR A 21 -7.90 23.36 -22.67
CA TYR A 21 -7.02 23.71 -23.79
C TYR A 21 -7.18 22.76 -24.98
N GLN A 22 -7.23 21.45 -24.74
CA GLN A 22 -7.45 20.43 -25.77
C GLN A 22 -8.76 20.66 -26.53
N LYS A 23 -9.87 20.94 -25.81
CA LYS A 23 -11.17 21.29 -26.42
C LYS A 23 -11.12 22.57 -27.24
N ARG A 24 -10.37 23.58 -26.81
CA ARG A 24 -10.22 24.83 -27.57
C ARG A 24 -9.42 24.63 -28.85
N ILE A 25 -8.32 23.88 -28.76
CA ILE A 25 -7.45 23.63 -29.91
C ILE A 25 -8.17 22.76 -30.96
N THR A 26 -8.89 21.71 -30.55
CA THR A 26 -9.67 20.88 -31.48
C THR A 26 -10.68 21.71 -32.30
N VAL A 27 -11.43 22.60 -31.67
CA VAL A 27 -12.35 23.52 -32.37
C VAL A 27 -11.61 24.46 -33.35
N LEU A 28 -10.41 24.92 -33.01
CA LEU A 28 -9.60 25.74 -33.91
C LEU A 28 -9.09 24.94 -35.10
N THR A 29 -8.61 23.71 -34.86
CA THR A 29 -8.14 22.79 -35.90
C THR A 29 -9.25 22.52 -36.91
N ASP A 30 -10.48 22.26 -36.46
CA ASP A 30 -11.64 22.03 -37.32
C ASP A 30 -11.93 23.26 -38.19
N ARG A 31 -11.91 24.45 -37.61
CA ARG A 31 -12.07 25.71 -38.37
C ARG A 31 -10.99 25.89 -39.42
N GLU A 32 -9.74 25.57 -39.10
CA GLU A 32 -8.65 25.66 -40.08
C GLU A 32 -8.80 24.64 -41.22
N THR A 33 -9.40 23.47 -40.96
CA THR A 33 -9.73 22.52 -42.03
C THR A 33 -10.78 23.08 -42.98
N GLU A 34 -11.82 23.73 -42.47
CA GLU A 34 -12.86 24.35 -43.29
C GLU A 34 -12.32 25.52 -44.10
N ILE A 35 -11.47 26.36 -43.50
CA ILE A 35 -10.77 27.44 -44.21
C ILE A 35 -9.89 26.87 -45.33
N ALA A 36 -9.16 25.78 -45.07
CA ALA A 36 -8.33 25.14 -46.09
C ALA A 36 -9.19 24.61 -47.26
N LYS A 37 -10.33 23.95 -46.98
CA LYS A 37 -11.28 23.49 -48.01
C LYS A 37 -11.83 24.64 -48.85
N GLN A 38 -12.23 25.75 -48.20
CA GLN A 38 -12.73 26.94 -48.89
C GLN A 38 -11.66 27.61 -49.77
N CYS A 39 -10.41 27.69 -49.29
CA CYS A 39 -9.30 28.23 -50.07
C CYS A 39 -8.97 27.35 -51.30
N LEU A 40 -9.06 26.02 -51.15
CA LEU A 40 -8.89 25.09 -52.28
C LEU A 40 -10.00 25.25 -53.32
N ALA A 41 -11.27 25.40 -52.88
CA ALA A 41 -12.39 25.65 -53.78
C ALA A 41 -12.26 26.97 -54.57
N ARG A 42 -11.61 27.99 -53.98
CA ARG A 42 -11.30 29.27 -54.63
C ARG A 42 -9.99 29.25 -55.44
N ASN A 43 -9.36 28.09 -55.59
CA ASN A 43 -8.06 27.90 -56.25
C ASN A 43 -6.89 28.69 -55.63
N ASP A 44 -7.02 29.17 -54.39
CA ASP A 44 -5.98 29.90 -53.68
C ASP A 44 -5.09 28.94 -52.87
N ARG A 45 -4.15 28.31 -53.59
CA ARG A 45 -3.23 27.31 -53.02
C ARG A 45 -2.32 27.87 -51.93
N LYS A 46 -1.91 29.14 -52.01
CA LYS A 46 -0.99 29.75 -51.04
C LYS A 46 -1.65 29.87 -49.66
N ARG A 47 -2.90 30.33 -49.62
CA ARG A 47 -3.67 30.43 -48.37
C ARG A 47 -4.06 29.07 -47.81
N ALA A 48 -4.41 28.11 -48.67
CA ALA A 48 -4.67 26.73 -48.24
C ALA A 48 -3.45 26.10 -47.57
N LEU A 49 -2.25 26.27 -48.15
CA LEU A 49 -1.01 25.75 -47.57
C LEU A 49 -0.70 26.38 -46.20
N LEU A 50 -0.95 27.68 -46.03
CA LEU A 50 -0.74 28.36 -44.76
C LEU A 50 -1.69 27.83 -43.67
N ALA A 51 -2.97 27.62 -44.00
CA ALA A 51 -3.94 27.02 -43.09
C ALA A 51 -3.53 25.61 -42.67
N LEU A 52 -3.09 24.77 -43.62
CA LEU A 52 -2.61 23.42 -43.32
C LEU A 52 -1.35 23.41 -42.44
N ARG A 53 -0.43 24.36 -42.62
CA ARG A 53 0.76 24.50 -41.76
C ARG A 53 0.39 24.88 -40.32
N ARG A 54 -0.57 25.79 -40.14
CA ARG A 54 -1.08 26.17 -38.82
C ARG A 54 -1.80 24.99 -38.16
N LYS A 55 -2.57 24.22 -38.93
CA LYS A 55 -3.23 23.00 -38.47
C LYS A 55 -2.21 21.99 -37.95
N LYS A 56 -1.15 21.72 -38.72
CA LYS A 56 -0.07 20.80 -38.30
C LYS A 56 0.62 21.26 -37.02
N TYR A 57 0.80 22.56 -36.83
CA TYR A 57 1.37 23.10 -35.59
C TYR A 57 0.41 22.89 -34.40
N GLN A 58 -0.89 23.11 -34.58
CA GLN A 58 -1.91 22.86 -33.56
C GLN A 58 -2.02 21.38 -33.18
N GLU A 59 -1.91 20.47 -34.16
CA GLU A 59 -1.84 19.02 -33.92
C GLU A 59 -0.58 18.65 -33.10
N SER A 60 0.57 19.27 -33.37
CA SER A 60 1.77 19.07 -32.55
C SER A 60 1.61 19.58 -31.11
N LEU A 61 0.83 20.64 -30.90
CA LEU A 61 0.50 21.11 -29.54
C LEU A 61 -0.45 20.16 -28.82
N LEU A 62 -1.41 19.55 -29.52
CA LEU A 62 -2.26 18.50 -28.95
C LEU A 62 -1.42 17.29 -28.51
N ASP A 63 -0.52 16.80 -29.36
CA ASP A 63 0.36 15.67 -29.01
C ASP A 63 1.23 15.94 -27.76
N LYS A 64 1.73 17.18 -27.62
CA LYS A 64 2.44 17.60 -26.39
C LYS A 64 1.52 17.63 -25.16
N THR A 65 0.28 18.05 -25.34
CA THR A 65 -0.73 18.11 -24.27
C THR A 65 -1.11 16.72 -23.80
N ASP A 66 -1.26 15.77 -24.72
CA ASP A 66 -1.59 14.37 -24.42
C ASP A 66 -0.44 13.70 -23.65
N LYS A 67 0.81 13.95 -24.03
CA LYS A 67 1.99 13.50 -23.26
C LYS A 67 2.04 14.06 -21.86
N GLN A 68 1.66 15.33 -21.67
CA GLN A 68 1.58 15.93 -20.33
C GLN A 68 0.45 15.32 -19.49
N LEU A 69 -0.68 14.97 -20.10
CA LEU A 69 -1.76 14.26 -19.41
C LEU A 69 -1.30 12.87 -18.95
N GLU A 70 -0.61 12.11 -19.78
CA GLU A 70 -0.04 10.81 -19.41
C GLU A 70 0.94 10.94 -18.23
N GLN A 71 1.80 11.95 -18.24
CA GLN A 71 2.70 12.24 -17.12
C GLN A 71 1.93 12.55 -15.83
N LEU A 72 0.84 13.32 -15.90
CA LEU A 72 0.00 13.60 -14.73
C LEU A 72 -0.66 12.33 -14.18
N GLU A 73 -1.13 11.43 -15.05
CA GLU A 73 -1.70 10.14 -14.66
C GLU A 73 -0.67 9.26 -13.94
N GLN A 74 0.56 9.20 -14.46
CA GLN A 74 1.67 8.49 -13.80
C GLN A 74 1.98 9.08 -12.43
N LEU A 75 2.05 10.40 -12.30
CA LEU A 75 2.29 11.07 -11.02
C LEU A 75 1.17 10.82 -10.01
N THR A 76 -0.09 10.81 -10.44
CA THR A 76 -1.21 10.46 -9.56
C THR A 76 -1.12 9.02 -9.07
N GLY A 77 -0.79 8.06 -9.93
CA GLY A 77 -0.61 6.67 -9.54
C GLY A 77 0.54 6.47 -8.54
N GLN A 78 1.65 7.19 -8.72
CA GLN A 78 2.77 7.17 -7.78
C GLN A 78 2.36 7.71 -6.40
N ILE A 79 1.57 8.78 -6.35
CA ILE A 79 1.07 9.35 -5.08
C ILE A 79 0.11 8.38 -4.40
N GLU A 80 -0.81 7.76 -5.14
CA GLU A 80 -1.74 6.77 -4.60
C GLU A 80 -1.01 5.57 -4.02
N PHE A 81 0.02 5.07 -4.72
CA PHE A 81 0.85 3.99 -4.23
C PHE A 81 1.63 4.37 -2.96
N ALA A 82 2.21 5.58 -2.90
CA ALA A 82 2.91 6.07 -1.72
C ALA A 82 1.97 6.23 -0.51
N LEU A 83 0.70 6.61 -0.73
CA LEU A 83 -0.32 6.67 0.31
C LEU A 83 -0.62 5.26 0.85
N VAL A 84 -0.86 4.28 -0.02
CA VAL A 84 -1.11 2.88 0.39
C VAL A 84 0.08 2.29 1.14
N GLN A 85 1.31 2.49 0.66
CA GLN A 85 2.51 2.04 1.36
C GLN A 85 2.58 2.59 2.78
N LYS A 86 2.31 3.89 2.94
CA LYS A 86 2.30 4.53 4.25
C LYS A 86 1.23 3.92 5.17
N ASP A 87 0.03 3.68 4.66
CA ASP A 87 -1.08 3.14 5.44
C ASP A 87 -0.82 1.69 5.89
N VAL A 88 -0.24 0.85 5.02
CA VAL A 88 0.19 -0.52 5.37
C VAL A 88 1.27 -0.47 6.45
N LEU A 89 2.28 0.39 6.29
CA LEU A 89 3.39 0.50 7.23
C LEU A 89 2.90 1.04 8.59
N PHE A 90 1.95 1.97 8.59
CA PHE A 90 1.29 2.46 9.80
C PHE A 90 0.43 1.38 10.46
N GLY A 91 -0.29 0.57 9.68
CA GLY A 91 -1.04 -0.59 10.15
C GLY A 91 -0.14 -1.64 10.81
N LEU A 92 1.01 -1.96 10.22
CA LEU A 92 2.02 -2.86 10.79
C LEU A 92 2.65 -2.30 12.07
N GLN A 93 2.90 -0.98 12.13
CA GLN A 93 3.40 -0.33 13.34
C GLN A 93 2.36 -0.35 14.47
N GLN A 94 1.09 -0.08 14.16
CA GLN A 94 0.02 -0.21 15.15
C GLN A 94 -0.15 -1.66 15.60
N GLY A 95 -0.16 -2.62 14.67
CA GLY A 95 -0.22 -4.04 14.98
C GLY A 95 0.93 -4.48 15.89
N THR A 96 2.17 -4.06 15.59
CA THR A 96 3.33 -4.32 16.45
C THR A 96 3.18 -3.70 17.84
N LYS A 97 2.66 -2.48 17.95
CA LYS A 97 2.40 -1.83 19.24
C LYS A 97 1.34 -2.57 20.05
N VAL A 98 0.24 -2.97 19.41
CA VAL A 98 -0.83 -3.74 20.05
C VAL A 98 -0.30 -5.10 20.50
N LEU A 99 0.49 -5.79 19.67
CA LEU A 99 1.14 -7.05 20.04
C LEU A 99 2.11 -6.87 21.20
N GLN A 100 2.87 -5.76 21.25
CA GLN A 100 3.74 -5.45 22.39
C GLN A 100 2.94 -5.18 23.68
N THR A 101 1.80 -4.49 23.58
CA THR A 101 0.92 -4.27 24.72
C THR A 101 0.30 -5.58 25.20
N ILE A 102 -0.21 -6.42 24.28
CA ILE A 102 -0.71 -7.76 24.61
C ILE A 102 0.40 -8.59 25.25
N ASN A 103 1.62 -8.55 24.73
CA ASN A 103 2.75 -9.31 25.29
C ASN A 103 3.18 -8.80 26.68
N LYS A 104 2.92 -7.52 26.98
CA LYS A 104 3.13 -6.92 28.31
C LYS A 104 2.00 -7.25 29.28
N GLU A 105 0.74 -7.20 28.82
CA GLU A 105 -0.45 -7.51 29.62
C GLU A 105 -0.60 -9.01 29.89
N MET A 106 -0.19 -9.86 28.94
CA MET A 106 -0.09 -11.32 29.09
C MET A 106 1.15 -11.76 29.89
N GLY A 107 1.90 -10.80 30.45
CA GLY A 107 2.92 -11.06 31.46
C GLY A 107 4.29 -11.49 30.94
N GLY A 108 4.72 -11.13 29.73
CA GLY A 108 6.11 -11.30 29.27
C GLY A 108 6.80 -12.60 29.73
N LEU A 109 8.05 -12.51 30.20
CA LEU A 109 8.80 -13.66 30.74
C LEU A 109 8.10 -14.40 31.89
N GLU A 110 7.22 -13.75 32.66
CA GLU A 110 6.46 -14.39 33.75
C GLU A 110 5.38 -15.35 33.26
N GLY A 111 4.72 -15.07 32.13
CA GLY A 111 3.77 -16.00 31.50
C GLY A 111 4.46 -17.27 30.98
N VAL A 112 5.68 -17.12 30.47
CA VAL A 112 6.54 -18.25 30.05
C VAL A 112 7.14 -18.98 31.25
N GLN A 113 7.56 -18.27 32.31
CA GLN A 113 8.05 -18.87 33.55
C GLN A 113 6.95 -19.64 34.28
N LYS A 114 5.69 -19.18 34.21
CA LYS A 114 4.53 -19.87 34.79
C LYS A 114 4.16 -21.13 34.00
N LEU A 115 4.21 -21.05 32.66
CA LEU A 115 4.08 -22.22 31.79
C LEU A 115 5.25 -23.23 31.94
N MET A 116 6.47 -22.77 32.27
CA MET A 116 7.60 -23.67 32.59
C MET A 116 7.58 -24.19 34.04
N GLY A 117 7.05 -23.42 34.99
CA GLY A 117 6.86 -23.83 36.38
C GLY A 117 5.82 -24.94 36.54
N GLU A 118 4.76 -24.91 35.73
CA GLU A 118 3.76 -25.98 35.67
C GLU A 118 4.36 -27.33 35.19
N THR A 119 5.46 -27.31 34.42
CA THR A 119 6.21 -28.54 34.05
C THR A 119 7.20 -29.01 35.12
N GLU A 120 7.81 -28.12 35.91
CA GLU A 120 8.71 -28.50 37.00
C GLU A 120 7.95 -29.05 38.22
N GLU A 121 6.79 -28.48 38.56
CA GLU A 121 5.90 -29.03 39.60
C GLU A 121 5.29 -30.38 39.17
N ALA A 122 4.97 -30.57 37.89
CA ALA A 122 4.55 -31.87 37.37
C ALA A 122 5.68 -32.93 37.44
N ARG A 123 6.94 -32.53 37.24
CA ARG A 123 8.13 -33.39 37.42
C ARG A 123 8.37 -33.71 38.89
N ALA A 124 8.26 -32.72 39.78
CA ALA A 124 8.40 -32.92 41.22
C ALA A 124 7.30 -33.84 41.76
N TYR A 125 6.06 -33.74 41.27
CA TYR A 125 5.00 -34.68 41.63
C TYR A 125 5.26 -36.10 41.11
N GLN A 126 5.85 -36.25 39.92
CA GLN A 126 6.28 -37.57 39.43
C GLN A 126 7.39 -38.15 40.31
N GLU A 127 8.42 -37.37 40.66
CA GLU A 127 9.50 -37.84 41.54
C GLU A 127 8.99 -38.19 42.96
N VAL A 128 8.13 -37.37 43.54
CA VAL A 128 7.54 -37.62 44.87
C VAL A 128 6.62 -38.85 44.84
N SER A 129 5.84 -39.03 43.75
CA SER A 129 5.03 -40.24 43.56
C SER A 129 5.92 -41.49 43.48
N PHE A 130 7.06 -41.41 42.78
CA PHE A 130 8.04 -42.50 42.74
C PHE A 130 8.68 -42.77 44.11
N TYR A 131 9.00 -41.73 44.88
CA TYR A 131 9.57 -41.88 46.23
C TYR A 131 8.57 -42.47 47.23
N CYS A 132 7.30 -42.07 47.19
CA CYS A 132 6.27 -42.65 48.05
C CYS A 132 6.00 -44.12 47.71
N GLN A 133 6.01 -44.49 46.43
CA GLN A 133 5.85 -45.88 46.01
C GLN A 133 7.06 -46.74 46.38
N TRP A 134 8.27 -46.20 46.22
CA TRP A 134 9.50 -46.88 46.62
C TRP A 134 9.62 -47.05 48.13
N LEU A 135 9.23 -46.05 48.93
CA LEU A 135 9.18 -46.17 50.39
C LEU A 135 8.14 -47.21 50.83
N PHE A 136 6.99 -47.30 50.15
CA PHE A 136 5.98 -48.30 50.45
C PHE A 136 6.49 -49.72 50.14
N GLU A 137 7.13 -49.95 48.99
CA GLU A 137 7.77 -51.24 48.67
C GLU A 137 8.91 -51.59 49.62
N LYS A 138 9.75 -50.61 49.98
CA LYS A 138 10.88 -50.85 50.89
C LYS A 138 10.41 -51.16 52.31
N VAL A 139 9.38 -50.48 52.80
CA VAL A 139 8.77 -50.77 54.10
C VAL A 139 8.08 -52.13 54.09
N ILE A 140 7.41 -52.51 53.00
CA ILE A 140 6.84 -53.86 52.85
C ILE A 140 7.94 -54.94 52.82
N LEU A 141 9.04 -54.71 52.11
CA LEU A 141 10.17 -55.64 52.04
C LEU A 141 10.90 -55.78 53.37
N ASP A 142 11.12 -54.68 54.10
CA ASP A 142 11.70 -54.73 55.45
C ASP A 142 10.78 -55.47 56.43
N TRP A 143 9.45 -55.27 56.32
CA TRP A 143 8.48 -55.97 57.16
C TRP A 143 8.41 -57.48 56.85
N MET A 144 8.59 -57.87 55.58
CA MET A 144 8.72 -59.28 55.18
C MET A 144 10.03 -59.92 55.64
N LEU A 145 11.15 -59.19 55.62
CA LEU A 145 12.47 -59.69 56.04
C LEU A 145 12.65 -59.75 57.56
N THR A 146 11.85 -59.01 58.33
CA THR A 146 11.86 -59.03 59.80
C THR A 146 10.77 -59.90 60.42
N SER A 147 9.85 -60.46 59.62
CA SER A 147 8.77 -61.35 60.07
C SER A 147 9.01 -62.84 59.74
N TRP A 148 10.27 -63.26 59.60
CA TRP A 148 10.72 -64.67 59.61
C TRP A 148 11.88 -64.86 60.58
#